data_AF-A0A657IW63-F1
#
_entry.id   AF-A0A657IW63-F1
#
_cell.length_a   1.000
_cell.length_b   1.000
_cell.length_c   1.000
_cell.angle_alpha   90.00
_cell.angle_beta   90.00
_cell.angle_gamma   90.00
#
_symmetry.space_group_name_H-M   'P 1'
#
loop_
_entity.id
_entity.type
_entity.pdbx_description
1 polymer ?
#
loop_
_entity_poly.entity_id
_entity_poly.type
_entity_poly.pdbx_seq_one_letter_code
_entity_poly.pdbx_strand_id
1 'polypeptide(L)'
;MAERSREFHSWYPEDAERAGRIADLLAGREVLLPDGSPLSPERFQSVGMLLGGTGRVHRLHYLLESAFAEGPDGLAEGFLAEAAGVVGFTGHPLYALMHEAIYADGPGTATAWAAQRVRKELPEFSPAARPLLFTGEMIQPWHFRLDPALRRLREVAELLAAKEDWGRLYDLSVLRGNEVPVAASAYEHDVYVDFDAARQTAASVGALDLWTSLTLHHDALGNDSREVLHGLGELLARAGALPGNPVSPA
;
A
#
# COMPACT_ATOMS: atom_id res chain seq x y z
N MET A 1 7.86 -1.16 -4.49
CA MET A 1 6.90 -1.88 -5.37
C MET A 1 7.55 -2.71 -6.47
N ALA A 2 8.33 -2.14 -7.40
CA ALA A 2 8.86 -2.92 -8.54
C ALA A 2 9.71 -4.13 -8.10
N GLU A 3 10.56 -3.94 -7.10
CA GLU A 3 11.34 -5.01 -6.48
C GLU A 3 10.45 -6.12 -5.91
N ARG A 4 9.47 -5.76 -5.07
CA ARG A 4 8.52 -6.73 -4.50
C ARG A 4 7.69 -7.47 -5.55
N SER A 5 7.29 -6.82 -6.63
CA SER A 5 6.61 -7.51 -7.73
C SER A 5 7.52 -8.52 -8.43
N ARG A 6 8.81 -8.20 -8.61
CA ARG A 6 9.78 -9.16 -9.17
C ARG A 6 10.07 -10.31 -8.21
N GLU A 7 10.17 -10.01 -6.91
CA GLU A 7 10.32 -11.03 -5.87
C GLU A 7 9.13 -12.00 -5.86
N PHE A 8 7.89 -11.48 -5.89
CA PHE A 8 6.68 -12.29 -6.02
C PHE A 8 6.72 -13.21 -7.25
N HIS A 9 7.07 -12.67 -8.43
CA HIS A 9 7.21 -13.48 -9.64
C HIS A 9 8.38 -14.48 -9.58
N SER A 10 9.39 -14.26 -8.73
CA SER A 10 10.45 -15.25 -8.52
C SER A 10 9.97 -16.48 -7.75
N TRP A 11 8.96 -16.31 -6.89
CA TRP A 11 8.30 -17.40 -6.18
C TRP A 11 7.25 -18.09 -7.04
N TYR A 12 6.54 -17.32 -7.86
CA TYR A 12 5.48 -17.79 -8.76
C TYR A 12 5.70 -17.34 -10.21
N PRO A 13 6.64 -17.95 -10.96
CA PRO A 13 6.97 -17.51 -12.32
C PRO A 13 5.79 -17.53 -13.29
N GLU A 14 4.89 -18.50 -13.14
CA GLU A 14 3.69 -18.65 -13.96
C GLU A 14 2.67 -17.50 -13.74
N ASP A 15 2.73 -16.83 -12.60
CA ASP A 15 1.84 -15.71 -12.30
C ASP A 15 2.23 -14.45 -13.06
N ALA A 16 3.49 -14.31 -13.48
CA ALA A 16 3.90 -13.22 -14.37
C ALA A 16 3.18 -13.31 -15.73
N GLU A 17 3.08 -14.53 -16.28
CA GLU A 17 2.36 -14.82 -17.52
C GLU A 17 0.84 -14.66 -17.33
N ARG A 18 0.28 -15.19 -16.23
CA ARG A 18 -1.15 -15.04 -15.92
C ARG A 18 -1.55 -13.57 -15.74
N ALA A 19 -0.79 -12.80 -14.97
CA ALA A 19 -1.05 -11.38 -14.76
C ALA A 19 -0.98 -10.60 -16.08
N GLY A 20 0.01 -10.91 -16.93
CA GLY A 20 0.10 -10.36 -18.28
C GLY A 20 -1.14 -10.66 -19.12
N ARG A 21 -1.55 -11.93 -19.17
CA ARG A 21 -2.74 -12.38 -19.90
C ARG A 21 -4.03 -11.72 -19.40
N ILE A 22 -4.20 -11.57 -18.08
CA ILE A 22 -5.33 -10.87 -17.49
C ILE A 22 -5.33 -9.40 -17.97
N ALA A 23 -4.20 -8.71 -17.87
CA ALA A 23 -4.09 -7.32 -18.32
C ALA A 23 -4.37 -7.16 -19.82
N ASP A 24 -3.90 -8.08 -20.67
CA ASP A 24 -4.20 -8.06 -22.12
C ASP A 24 -5.70 -8.26 -22.40
N LEU A 25 -6.34 -9.19 -21.68
CA LEU A 25 -7.79 -9.42 -21.77
C LEU A 25 -8.55 -8.15 -21.37
N LEU A 26 -8.20 -7.54 -20.24
CA LEU A 26 -8.84 -6.32 -19.75
C LEU A 26 -8.61 -5.11 -20.65
N ALA A 27 -7.50 -5.07 -21.41
CA ALA A 27 -7.23 -4.02 -22.38
C ALA A 27 -8.06 -4.19 -23.68
N GLY A 28 -8.37 -5.42 -24.06
CA GLY A 28 -9.08 -5.75 -25.30
C GLY A 28 -10.61 -5.82 -25.18
N ARG A 29 -11.17 -5.94 -23.97
CA ARG A 29 -12.61 -6.05 -23.75
C ARG A 29 -13.04 -5.45 -22.42
N GLU A 30 -14.28 -4.96 -22.38
CA GLU A 30 -14.91 -4.58 -21.13
C GLU A 30 -15.19 -5.81 -20.28
N VAL A 31 -14.75 -5.77 -19.03
CA VAL A 31 -15.06 -6.77 -18.00
C VAL A 31 -15.56 -6.02 -16.77
N LEU A 32 -16.70 -6.47 -16.24
CA LEU A 32 -17.36 -5.85 -15.11
C LEU A 32 -17.14 -6.67 -13.85
N LEU A 33 -16.94 -5.98 -12.74
CA LEU A 33 -17.01 -6.54 -11.39
C LEU A 33 -18.48 -6.77 -11.00
N PRO A 34 -18.76 -7.52 -9.91
CA PRO A 34 -20.12 -7.80 -9.47
C PRO A 34 -20.97 -6.56 -9.15
N ASP A 35 -20.34 -5.42 -8.84
CA ASP A 35 -21.01 -4.14 -8.61
C ASP A 35 -21.35 -3.38 -9.91
N GLY A 36 -21.07 -4.00 -11.07
CA GLY A 36 -21.27 -3.43 -12.41
C GLY A 36 -20.22 -2.41 -12.84
N SER A 37 -19.19 -2.17 -12.02
CA SER A 37 -18.09 -1.27 -12.38
C SER A 37 -17.00 -1.99 -13.18
N PRO A 38 -16.26 -1.30 -14.06
CA PRO A 38 -15.24 -1.93 -14.88
C PRO A 38 -14.00 -2.34 -14.06
N LEU A 39 -13.43 -3.49 -14.41
CA LEU A 39 -12.08 -3.91 -14.02
C LEU A 39 -11.10 -3.55 -15.16
N SER A 40 -10.62 -2.31 -15.18
CA SER A 40 -9.56 -1.89 -16.13
C SER A 40 -8.20 -2.53 -15.78
N PRO A 41 -7.23 -2.61 -16.71
CA PRO A 41 -5.86 -3.04 -16.41
C PRO A 41 -5.21 -2.28 -15.24
N GLU A 42 -5.40 -0.96 -15.15
CA GLU A 42 -4.88 -0.13 -14.05
C GLU A 42 -5.47 -0.52 -12.70
N ARG A 43 -6.79 -0.69 -12.64
CA ARG A 43 -7.50 -1.15 -11.44
C ARG A 43 -7.08 -2.56 -11.04
N PHE A 44 -6.83 -3.44 -12.01
CA PHE A 44 -6.26 -4.75 -11.75
C PHE A 44 -4.87 -4.66 -11.14
N GLN A 45 -3.98 -3.76 -11.59
CA GLN A 45 -2.65 -3.58 -10.96
C GLN A 45 -2.73 -3.28 -9.46
N SER A 46 -3.83 -2.68 -8.97
CA SER A 46 -4.05 -2.40 -7.54
C SER A 46 -4.28 -3.63 -6.67
N VAL A 47 -4.50 -4.83 -7.23
CA VAL A 47 -4.46 -6.07 -6.42
C VAL A 47 -3.08 -6.29 -5.76
N GLY A 48 -2.05 -5.59 -6.23
CA GLY A 48 -0.74 -5.52 -5.60
C GLY A 48 -0.74 -4.98 -4.17
N MET A 49 -1.83 -4.41 -3.67
CA MET A 49 -1.98 -4.11 -2.24
C MET A 49 -1.91 -5.36 -1.33
N LEU A 50 -1.91 -6.56 -1.93
CA LEU A 50 -1.64 -7.80 -1.22
C LEU A 50 -0.14 -8.07 -1.03
N LEU A 51 0.75 -7.37 -1.76
CA LEU A 51 2.19 -7.61 -1.72
C LEU A 51 2.89 -7.11 -0.45
N GLY A 52 2.29 -6.16 0.27
CA GLY A 52 2.88 -5.56 1.48
C GLY A 52 2.67 -6.36 2.77
N GLY A 53 2.19 -7.59 2.69
CA GLY A 53 2.05 -8.46 3.87
C GLY A 53 2.86 -9.73 3.76
N THR A 54 3.19 -10.32 4.92
CA THR A 54 3.92 -11.60 4.99
C THR A 54 3.09 -12.74 4.40
N GLY A 55 1.82 -12.87 4.81
CA GLY A 55 0.92 -13.90 4.27
C GLY A 55 0.08 -13.46 3.07
N ARG A 56 -0.20 -12.14 2.96
CA ARG A 56 -1.08 -11.58 1.93
C ARG A 56 -0.53 -11.79 0.52
N VAL A 57 0.79 -11.88 0.34
CA VAL A 57 1.41 -12.15 -0.96
C VAL A 57 0.98 -13.48 -1.56
N HIS A 58 0.76 -14.52 -0.74
CA HIS A 58 0.26 -15.82 -1.22
C HIS A 58 -1.21 -15.76 -1.61
N ARG A 59 -2.00 -14.85 -1.03
CA ARG A 59 -3.37 -14.60 -1.49
C ARG A 59 -3.40 -14.04 -2.92
N LEU A 60 -2.41 -13.21 -3.31
CA LEU A 60 -2.30 -12.76 -4.69
C LEU A 60 -2.09 -13.94 -5.64
N HIS A 61 -1.25 -14.91 -5.27
CA HIS A 61 -1.06 -16.14 -6.06
C HIS A 61 -2.38 -16.89 -6.26
N TYR A 62 -3.13 -17.17 -5.20
CA TYR A 62 -4.42 -17.86 -5.31
C TYR A 62 -5.46 -17.08 -6.12
N LEU A 63 -5.47 -15.75 -6.00
CA LEU A 63 -6.30 -14.90 -6.84
C LEU A 63 -5.94 -15.10 -8.33
N LEU A 64 -4.66 -15.01 -8.70
CA LEU A 64 -4.22 -15.17 -10.09
C LEU A 64 -4.45 -16.59 -10.63
N GLU A 65 -4.28 -17.62 -9.80
CA GLU A 65 -4.57 -19.01 -10.14
C GLU A 65 -6.05 -19.20 -10.52
N SER A 66 -6.96 -18.56 -9.79
CA SER A 66 -8.41 -18.69 -10.01
C SER A 66 -8.92 -18.01 -11.29
N ALA A 67 -8.12 -17.14 -11.92
CA ALA A 67 -8.55 -16.24 -12.99
C ALA A 67 -9.22 -16.95 -14.18
N PHE A 68 -8.77 -18.15 -14.54
CA PHE A 68 -9.27 -18.91 -15.70
C PHE A 68 -9.89 -20.26 -15.30
N ALA A 69 -10.35 -20.40 -14.06
CA ALA A 69 -10.89 -21.66 -13.53
C ALA A 69 -12.14 -22.17 -14.28
N GLU A 70 -12.91 -21.25 -14.89
CA GLU A 70 -14.14 -21.54 -15.65
C GLU A 70 -13.89 -21.69 -17.16
N GLY A 71 -12.64 -21.54 -17.62
CA GLY A 71 -12.25 -21.68 -19.02
C GLY A 71 -11.22 -20.65 -19.46
N PRO A 72 -10.58 -20.84 -20.62
CA PRO A 72 -9.51 -19.97 -21.09
C PRO A 72 -10.00 -18.62 -21.68
N ASP A 73 -11.27 -18.50 -22.05
CA ASP A 73 -11.75 -17.36 -22.84
C ASP A 73 -12.29 -16.20 -22.00
N GLY A 74 -12.40 -16.36 -20.67
CA GLY A 74 -12.96 -15.36 -19.77
C GLY A 74 -12.36 -15.44 -18.37
N LEU A 75 -12.55 -14.35 -17.61
CA LEU A 75 -12.20 -14.34 -16.20
C LEU A 75 -13.32 -14.99 -15.40
N ALA A 76 -12.97 -15.91 -14.51
CA ALA A 76 -13.92 -16.65 -13.69
C ALA A 76 -14.73 -15.72 -12.76
N GLU A 77 -15.99 -16.05 -12.47
CA GLU A 77 -16.83 -15.26 -11.57
C GLU A 77 -16.22 -15.17 -10.16
N GLY A 78 -15.63 -16.27 -9.68
CA GLY A 78 -14.91 -16.30 -8.40
C GLY A 78 -13.74 -15.32 -8.34
N PHE A 79 -12.95 -15.24 -9.42
CA PHE A 79 -11.86 -14.27 -9.55
C PHE A 79 -12.40 -12.83 -9.50
N LEU A 80 -13.46 -12.54 -10.25
CA LEU A 80 -14.05 -11.19 -10.30
C LEU A 80 -14.62 -10.77 -8.94
N ALA A 81 -15.24 -11.70 -8.22
CA ALA A 81 -15.76 -11.45 -6.87
C ALA A 81 -14.63 -11.17 -5.88
N GLU A 82 -13.55 -11.96 -5.89
CA GLU A 82 -12.41 -11.72 -5.01
C GLU A 82 -11.67 -10.43 -5.37
N ALA A 83 -11.40 -10.19 -6.66
CA ALA A 83 -10.76 -8.98 -7.15
C ALA A 83 -11.56 -7.74 -6.72
N ALA A 84 -12.90 -7.76 -6.82
CA ALA A 84 -13.76 -6.67 -6.35
C ALA A 84 -13.60 -6.38 -4.86
N GLY A 85 -13.45 -7.44 -4.03
CA GLY A 85 -13.20 -7.29 -2.60
C GLY A 85 -11.83 -6.69 -2.27
N VAL A 86 -10.85 -6.81 -3.17
CA VAL A 86 -9.52 -6.22 -3.00
C VAL A 86 -9.47 -4.77 -3.51
N VAL A 87 -10.02 -4.49 -4.69
CA VAL A 87 -9.86 -3.18 -5.37
C VAL A 87 -11.00 -2.19 -5.12
N GLY A 88 -12.01 -2.59 -4.34
CA GLY A 88 -13.20 -1.80 -4.05
C GLY A 88 -13.07 -0.95 -2.78
N PHE A 89 -13.74 0.21 -2.75
CA PHE A 89 -13.69 1.15 -1.61
C PHE A 89 -15.03 1.32 -0.88
N THR A 90 -16.04 0.51 -1.19
CA THR A 90 -17.41 0.62 -0.64
C THR A 90 -17.45 0.71 0.88
N GLY A 91 -16.62 -0.05 1.59
CA GLY A 91 -16.57 -0.05 3.06
C GLY A 91 -15.69 1.04 3.67
N HIS A 92 -14.87 1.72 2.87
CA HIS A 92 -13.82 2.63 3.35
C HIS A 92 -13.51 3.73 2.31
N PRO A 93 -14.50 4.53 1.87
CA PRO A 93 -14.28 5.56 0.85
C PRO A 93 -13.38 6.70 1.36
N LEU A 94 -13.40 6.96 2.67
CA LEU A 94 -12.52 7.96 3.29
C LEU A 94 -11.05 7.58 3.23
N TYR A 95 -10.73 6.28 3.23
CA TYR A 95 -9.35 5.83 3.04
C TYR A 95 -8.83 6.34 1.70
N ALA A 96 -9.57 6.12 0.60
CA ALA A 96 -9.16 6.62 -0.72
C ALA A 96 -9.15 8.15 -0.79
N LEU A 97 -10.17 8.81 -0.23
CA LEU A 97 -10.31 10.26 -0.29
C LEU A 97 -9.17 11.01 0.42
N MET A 98 -8.77 10.51 1.59
CA MET A 98 -7.78 11.19 2.43
C MET A 98 -6.35 10.68 2.21
N HIS A 99 -6.17 9.59 1.44
CA HIS A 99 -4.91 8.85 1.36
C HIS A 99 -3.69 9.72 1.08
N GLU A 100 -3.77 10.59 0.06
CA GLU A 100 -2.62 11.43 -0.31
C GLU A 100 -2.47 12.65 0.62
N ALA A 101 -3.57 13.13 1.18
CA ALA A 101 -3.59 14.32 2.03
C ALA A 101 -2.81 14.14 3.34
N ILE A 102 -2.62 12.91 3.82
CA ILE A 102 -1.83 12.63 5.04
C ILE A 102 -0.36 13.01 4.90
N TYR A 103 0.14 13.17 3.66
CA TYR A 103 1.51 13.59 3.37
C TYR A 103 1.67 15.10 3.19
N ALA A 104 0.58 15.86 3.25
CA ALA A 104 0.64 17.32 3.13
C ALA A 104 1.10 17.96 4.45
N ASP A 105 2.27 18.61 4.42
CA ASP A 105 2.85 19.29 5.59
C ASP A 105 3.32 20.71 5.26
N GLY A 106 2.38 21.65 5.35
CA GLY A 106 2.63 23.08 5.20
C GLY A 106 2.17 23.70 3.89
N PRO A 107 2.17 25.04 3.84
CA PRO A 107 1.60 25.78 2.73
C PRO A 107 2.54 25.82 1.52
N GLY A 108 1.96 26.06 0.35
CA GLY A 108 2.67 26.30 -0.91
C GLY A 108 2.95 25.05 -1.74
N THR A 109 2.48 23.88 -1.31
CA THR A 109 2.62 22.63 -2.06
C THR A 109 1.30 21.87 -2.06
N ALA A 110 0.72 21.71 -3.25
CA ALA A 110 -0.36 20.77 -3.49
C ALA A 110 0.19 19.34 -3.64
N THR A 111 -0.54 18.34 -3.13
CA THR A 111 -0.18 16.95 -3.40
C THR A 111 -0.34 16.62 -4.88
N ALA A 112 -1.35 17.22 -5.53
CA ALA A 112 -1.60 17.28 -6.97
C ALA A 112 -1.56 15.91 -7.67
N TRP A 113 -2.00 14.85 -6.99
CA TRP A 113 -1.92 13.46 -7.45
C TRP A 113 -0.48 12.99 -7.65
N ALA A 114 0.37 13.21 -6.65
CA ALA A 114 1.79 12.84 -6.62
C ALA A 114 2.01 11.39 -7.06
N ALA A 115 1.24 10.44 -6.53
CA ALA A 115 1.40 9.03 -6.91
C ALA A 115 1.12 8.79 -8.40
N GLN A 116 0.11 9.46 -8.97
CA GLN A 116 -0.19 9.39 -10.40
C GLN A 116 0.85 10.12 -11.26
N ARG A 117 1.44 11.23 -10.79
CA ARG A 117 2.53 11.93 -11.48
C ARG A 117 3.78 11.05 -11.56
N VAL A 118 4.23 10.52 -10.42
CA VAL A 118 5.38 9.61 -10.35
C VAL A 118 5.14 8.38 -11.21
N ARG A 119 3.94 7.77 -11.17
CA ARG A 119 3.63 6.62 -12.03
C ARG A 119 3.79 6.91 -13.53
N LYS A 120 3.50 8.13 -13.99
CA LYS A 120 3.68 8.49 -15.43
C LYS A 120 5.14 8.54 -15.85
N GLU A 121 6.05 8.71 -14.90
CA GLU A 121 7.50 8.77 -15.13
C GLU A 121 8.15 7.38 -15.11
N LEU A 122 7.39 6.32 -14.80
CA LEU A 122 7.86 4.94 -14.66
C LEU A 122 7.19 4.02 -15.70
N PRO A 123 7.72 3.93 -16.94
CA PRO A 123 7.13 3.13 -18.03
C PRO A 123 6.93 1.65 -17.68
N GLU A 124 7.73 1.09 -16.78
CA GLU A 124 7.60 -0.29 -16.29
C GLU A 124 6.31 -0.55 -15.51
N PHE A 125 5.63 0.50 -15.01
CA PHE A 125 4.31 0.41 -14.38
C PHE A 125 3.16 0.63 -15.36
N SER A 126 3.45 0.79 -16.66
CA SER A 126 2.41 0.79 -17.69
C SER A 126 1.63 -0.53 -17.65
N PRO A 127 0.29 -0.51 -17.77
CA PRO A 127 -0.49 -1.76 -17.86
C PRO A 127 -0.14 -2.61 -19.10
N ALA A 128 0.48 -1.99 -20.12
CA ALA A 128 0.97 -2.67 -21.31
C ALA A 128 2.38 -3.25 -21.15
N ALA A 129 3.10 -2.93 -20.06
CA ALA A 129 4.44 -3.46 -19.82
C ALA A 129 4.39 -4.93 -19.38
N ARG A 130 5.40 -5.72 -19.78
CA ARG A 130 5.55 -7.13 -19.38
C ARG A 130 6.95 -7.37 -18.80
N PRO A 131 7.08 -8.16 -17.71
CA PRO A 131 6.00 -8.68 -16.87
C PRO A 131 5.19 -7.53 -16.23
N LEU A 132 3.89 -7.75 -16.00
CA LEU A 132 3.03 -6.72 -15.41
C LEU A 132 3.50 -6.43 -13.98
N LEU A 133 3.87 -5.17 -13.69
CA LEU A 133 4.14 -4.76 -12.31
C LEU A 133 2.85 -4.34 -11.61
N PHE A 134 2.73 -4.68 -10.33
CA PHE A 134 1.58 -4.31 -9.51
C PHE A 134 1.84 -3.02 -8.72
N THR A 135 0.78 -2.28 -8.40
CA THR A 135 0.84 -1.10 -7.53
C THR A 135 0.43 -1.45 -6.11
N GLY A 136 0.93 -0.69 -5.13
CA GLY A 136 0.56 -0.85 -3.73
C GLY A 136 -0.68 -0.02 -3.38
N GLU A 137 -0.64 0.62 -2.21
CA GLU A 137 -1.75 1.42 -1.66
C GLU A 137 -1.97 2.79 -2.33
N MET A 138 -1.20 3.11 -3.37
CA MET A 138 -1.29 4.38 -4.08
C MET A 138 -2.69 4.61 -4.67
N ILE A 139 -3.30 5.74 -4.31
CA ILE A 139 -4.56 6.20 -4.90
C ILE A 139 -4.30 7.09 -6.11
N GLN A 140 -5.06 6.88 -7.17
CA GLN A 140 -5.00 7.68 -8.41
C GLN A 140 -6.37 8.25 -8.79
N PRO A 141 -6.44 9.32 -9.61
CA PRO A 141 -7.72 9.96 -9.98
C PRO A 141 -8.74 9.02 -10.62
N TRP A 142 -8.27 7.97 -11.31
CA TRP A 142 -9.17 7.02 -11.96
C TRP A 142 -9.96 6.16 -10.98
N HIS A 143 -9.52 5.98 -9.73
CA HIS A 143 -10.31 5.34 -8.69
C HIS A 143 -11.67 6.03 -8.50
N PHE A 144 -11.67 7.37 -8.46
CA PHE A 144 -12.88 8.20 -8.35
C PHE A 144 -13.74 8.24 -9.61
N ARG A 145 -13.27 7.66 -10.73
CA ARG A 145 -14.08 7.49 -11.95
C ARG A 145 -14.69 6.10 -12.03
N LEU A 146 -13.93 5.07 -11.65
CA LEU A 146 -14.31 3.66 -11.84
C LEU A 146 -15.13 3.12 -10.66
N ASP A 147 -14.71 3.39 -9.42
CA ASP A 147 -15.37 2.84 -8.23
C ASP A 147 -16.70 3.55 -7.92
N PRO A 148 -17.84 2.82 -7.84
CA PRO A 148 -19.14 3.41 -7.53
C PRO A 148 -19.19 4.21 -6.22
N ALA A 149 -18.49 3.74 -5.18
CA ALA A 149 -18.49 4.38 -3.87
C ALA A 149 -17.71 5.71 -3.87
N LEU A 150 -16.74 5.85 -4.76
CA LEU A 150 -15.90 7.05 -4.87
C LEU A 150 -16.43 8.08 -5.86
N ARG A 151 -17.27 7.69 -6.82
CA ARG A 151 -17.75 8.59 -7.89
C ARG A 151 -18.32 9.91 -7.41
N ARG A 152 -19.10 9.90 -6.31
CA ARG A 152 -19.69 11.13 -5.75
C ARG A 152 -18.69 12.03 -5.04
N LEU A 153 -17.52 11.51 -4.69
CA LEU A 153 -16.45 12.22 -4.00
C LEU A 153 -15.40 12.78 -4.98
N ARG A 154 -15.55 12.56 -6.29
CA ARG A 154 -14.55 12.95 -7.29
C ARG A 154 -14.20 14.43 -7.22
N GLU A 155 -15.19 15.32 -7.17
CA GLU A 155 -14.94 16.77 -7.08
C GLU A 155 -14.21 17.14 -5.78
N VAL A 156 -14.56 16.51 -4.66
CA VAL A 156 -13.87 16.70 -3.38
C VAL A 156 -12.42 16.22 -3.46
N ALA A 157 -12.17 15.09 -4.10
CA ALA A 157 -10.82 14.55 -4.27
C ALA A 157 -9.93 15.49 -5.10
N GLU A 158 -10.48 16.09 -6.18
CA GLU A 158 -9.75 17.09 -6.97
C GLU A 158 -9.46 18.37 -6.15
N LEU A 159 -10.42 18.83 -5.34
CA LEU A 159 -10.21 19.97 -4.44
C LEU A 159 -9.12 19.68 -3.40
N LEU A 160 -9.10 18.48 -2.82
CA LEU A 160 -8.05 18.07 -1.88
C LEU A 160 -6.68 17.98 -2.57
N ALA A 161 -6.62 17.38 -3.75
CA ALA A 161 -5.37 17.26 -4.51
C ALA A 161 -4.82 18.62 -4.96
N ALA A 162 -5.69 19.60 -5.25
CA ALA A 162 -5.30 20.96 -5.64
C ALA A 162 -5.06 21.90 -4.45
N LYS A 163 -5.35 21.48 -3.22
CA LYS A 163 -5.21 22.31 -2.02
C LYS A 163 -3.73 22.59 -1.74
N GLU A 164 -3.36 23.88 -1.67
CA GLU A 164 -1.98 24.34 -1.41
C GLU A 164 -1.81 24.99 -0.03
N ASP A 165 -2.89 25.39 0.61
CA ASP A 165 -2.92 26.09 1.90
C ASP A 165 -3.08 25.09 3.07
N TRP A 166 -2.31 24.00 3.04
CA TRP A 166 -2.22 23.09 4.18
C TRP A 166 -1.47 23.77 5.34
N GLY A 167 -1.93 23.53 6.57
CA GLY A 167 -1.16 23.89 7.75
C GLY A 167 0.09 23.03 7.86
N ARG A 168 1.10 23.50 8.61
CA ARG A 168 2.20 22.63 9.03
C ARG A 168 1.68 21.67 10.09
N LEU A 169 1.82 20.38 9.84
CA LEU A 169 1.42 19.32 10.75
C LEU A 169 2.48 19.10 11.84
N TYR A 170 3.76 19.26 11.50
CA TYR A 170 4.87 18.98 12.40
C TYR A 170 5.73 20.22 12.70
N ASP A 171 6.06 20.42 13.97
CA ASP A 171 7.15 21.31 14.38
C ASP A 171 8.42 20.48 14.58
N LEU A 172 9.31 20.50 13.58
CA LEU A 172 10.54 19.72 13.60
C LEU A 172 11.52 20.17 14.70
N SER A 173 11.40 21.39 15.23
CA SER A 173 12.24 21.84 16.34
C SER A 173 11.80 21.22 17.66
N VAL A 174 10.48 21.14 17.87
CA VAL A 174 9.87 20.46 19.03
C VAL A 174 10.16 18.97 18.97
N LEU A 175 9.98 18.32 17.80
CA LEU A 175 10.25 16.90 17.64
C LEU A 175 11.72 16.54 17.92
N ARG A 176 12.68 17.37 17.45
CA ARG A 176 14.11 17.17 17.75
C ARG A 176 14.43 17.31 19.24
N GLY A 177 13.71 18.16 19.95
CA GLY A 177 13.86 18.38 21.39
C GLY A 177 13.11 17.40 22.27
N ASN A 178 12.51 16.34 21.71
CA ASN A 178 11.78 15.36 22.50
C ASN A 178 12.73 14.60 23.45
N GLU A 179 12.41 14.60 24.73
CA GLU A 179 13.13 13.85 25.78
C GLU A 179 12.32 12.65 26.30
N VAL A 180 11.04 12.55 25.93
CA VAL A 180 10.19 11.41 26.31
C VAL A 180 10.62 10.21 25.47
N PRO A 181 11.00 9.06 26.05
CA PRO A 181 11.40 7.91 25.26
C PRO A 181 10.28 7.44 24.32
N VAL A 182 10.62 7.26 23.05
CA VAL A 182 9.73 6.74 22.00
C VAL A 182 10.36 5.50 21.39
N ALA A 183 9.57 4.45 21.24
CA ALA A 183 9.95 3.28 20.45
C ALA A 183 9.09 3.23 19.19
N ALA A 184 9.73 3.06 18.04
CA ALA A 184 9.08 2.88 16.76
C ALA A 184 9.53 1.57 16.10
N SER A 185 8.71 1.05 15.18
CA SER A 185 9.04 -0.10 14.34
C SER A 185 9.07 0.29 12.87
N ALA A 186 10.07 -0.17 12.13
CA ALA A 186 10.11 -0.07 10.67
C ALA A 186 10.71 -1.33 10.06
N TYR A 187 10.26 -1.71 8.87
CA TYR A 187 10.66 -2.97 8.25
C TYR A 187 11.41 -2.71 6.95
N GLU A 188 12.51 -3.43 6.74
CA GLU A 188 13.45 -3.14 5.64
C GLU A 188 12.81 -3.36 4.26
N HIS A 189 11.91 -4.33 4.17
CA HIS A 189 11.18 -4.67 2.95
C HIS A 189 9.69 -4.27 3.01
N ASP A 190 9.34 -3.26 3.81
CA ASP A 190 8.01 -2.64 3.72
C ASP A 190 7.88 -1.92 2.38
N VAL A 191 6.77 -2.16 1.68
CA VAL A 191 6.53 -1.60 0.34
C VAL A 191 5.57 -0.42 0.34
N TYR A 192 4.99 -0.08 1.49
CA TYR A 192 4.09 1.06 1.69
C TYR A 192 4.77 2.20 2.45
N VAL A 193 5.71 1.88 3.34
CA VAL A 193 6.55 2.88 4.02
C VAL A 193 8.00 2.64 3.65
N ASP A 194 8.61 3.63 2.98
CA ASP A 194 10.02 3.56 2.61
C ASP A 194 10.92 3.49 3.86
N PHE A 195 11.76 2.46 3.93
CA PHE A 195 12.57 2.19 5.11
C PHE A 195 13.60 3.28 5.39
N ASP A 196 14.25 3.82 4.35
CA ASP A 196 15.24 4.87 4.53
C ASP A 196 14.58 6.17 4.99
N ALA A 197 13.40 6.52 4.46
CA ALA A 197 12.60 7.64 4.94
C ALA A 197 12.15 7.45 6.41
N ALA A 198 11.75 6.23 6.79
CA ALA A 198 11.41 5.90 8.17
C ALA A 198 12.62 6.06 9.11
N ARG A 199 13.79 5.60 8.70
CA ARG A 199 15.05 5.77 9.45
C ARG A 199 15.47 7.23 9.58
N GLN A 200 15.35 8.01 8.50
CA GLN A 200 15.62 9.44 8.53
C GLN A 200 14.66 10.17 9.47
N THR A 201 13.37 9.81 9.45
CA THR A 201 12.36 10.34 10.36
C THR A 201 12.71 10.01 11.80
N ALA A 202 13.00 8.75 12.10
CA ALA A 202 13.43 8.29 13.42
C ALA A 202 14.64 9.07 13.95
N ALA A 203 15.68 9.24 13.12
CA ALA A 203 16.88 10.00 13.48
C ALA A 203 16.64 11.51 13.69
N SER A 204 15.50 12.04 13.20
CA SER A 204 15.15 13.46 13.34
C SER A 204 14.34 13.77 14.60
N VAL A 205 13.86 12.75 15.32
CA VAL A 205 13.07 12.91 16.55
C VAL A 205 13.95 12.58 17.76
N GLY A 206 13.96 13.46 18.76
CA GLY A 206 14.71 13.23 19.99
C GLY A 206 14.18 12.02 20.76
N ALA A 207 15.06 11.29 21.44
CA ALA A 207 14.72 10.12 22.27
C ALA A 207 13.87 9.03 21.58
N LEU A 208 13.93 8.95 20.24
CA LEU A 208 13.26 7.90 19.48
C LEU A 208 14.26 6.81 19.09
N ASP A 209 14.00 5.59 19.54
CA ASP A 209 14.72 4.41 19.10
C ASP A 209 13.88 3.55 18.15
N LEU A 210 14.53 2.99 17.13
CA LEU A 210 13.89 2.21 16.08
C LEU A 210 14.21 0.72 16.25
N TRP A 211 13.17 -0.11 16.32
CA TRP A 211 13.27 -1.55 16.18
C TRP A 211 12.98 -1.93 14.73
N THR A 212 13.82 -2.81 14.16
CA THR A 212 13.74 -3.17 12.75
C THR A 212 13.72 -4.67 12.55
N SER A 213 13.14 -5.11 11.43
CA SER A 213 13.16 -6.51 11.02
C SER A 213 13.38 -6.65 9.52
N LEU A 214 14.12 -7.70 9.16
CA LEU A 214 14.39 -8.14 7.79
C LEU A 214 13.28 -9.03 7.23
N THR A 215 12.47 -9.65 8.10
CA THR A 215 11.51 -10.70 7.72
C THR A 215 10.06 -10.27 7.87
N LEU A 216 9.81 -9.24 8.68
CA LEU A 216 8.49 -8.69 8.88
C LEU A 216 8.14 -7.67 7.79
N HIS A 217 6.84 -7.51 7.55
CA HIS A 217 6.29 -6.56 6.58
C HIS A 217 5.21 -5.69 7.23
N HIS A 218 4.51 -4.88 6.43
CA HIS A 218 3.58 -3.86 6.90
C HIS A 218 2.47 -4.38 7.84
N ASP A 219 2.08 -5.66 7.71
CA ASP A 219 1.03 -6.27 8.54
C ASP A 219 1.55 -6.94 9.83
N ALA A 220 2.84 -6.77 10.16
CA ALA A 220 3.46 -7.45 11.29
C ALA A 220 2.84 -7.12 12.65
N LEU A 221 2.31 -5.92 12.88
CA LEU A 221 1.60 -5.65 14.13
C LEU A 221 0.34 -6.51 14.28
N GLY A 222 -0.34 -6.82 13.16
CA GLY A 222 -1.54 -7.67 13.16
C GLY A 222 -1.24 -9.16 13.17
N ASN A 223 -0.16 -9.60 12.50
CA ASN A 223 0.17 -11.01 12.34
C ASN A 223 1.18 -11.53 13.38
N ASP A 224 2.14 -10.69 13.77
CA ASP A 224 3.29 -11.03 14.60
C ASP A 224 3.35 -10.11 15.84
N SER A 225 2.17 -9.78 16.38
CA SER A 225 2.00 -8.74 17.42
C SER A 225 2.93 -8.93 18.61
N ARG A 226 3.16 -10.17 19.04
CA ARG A 226 4.04 -10.46 20.18
C ARG A 226 5.48 -10.06 19.89
N GLU A 227 5.99 -10.39 18.71
CA GLU A 227 7.37 -10.07 18.32
C GLU A 227 7.58 -8.55 18.25
N VAL A 228 6.65 -7.85 17.58
CA VAL A 228 6.68 -6.39 17.46
C VAL A 228 6.61 -5.73 18.83
N LEU A 229 5.62 -6.09 19.67
CA LEU A 229 5.46 -5.49 20.99
C LEU A 229 6.61 -5.85 21.94
N HIS A 230 7.19 -7.04 21.81
CA HIS A 230 8.38 -7.42 22.56
C HIS A 230 9.56 -6.52 22.19
N GLY A 231 9.88 -6.35 20.91
CA GLY A 231 10.98 -5.49 20.46
C GLY A 231 10.83 -4.02 20.88
N LEU A 232 9.61 -3.47 20.76
CA LEU A 232 9.30 -2.11 21.24
C LEU A 232 9.42 -2.01 22.77
N GLY A 233 8.94 -3.02 23.50
CA GLY A 233 9.05 -3.09 24.95
C GLY A 233 10.50 -3.15 25.45
N GLU A 234 11.40 -3.84 24.73
CA GLU A 234 12.82 -3.86 25.04
C GLU A 234 13.49 -2.49 24.88
N LEU A 235 13.12 -1.73 23.84
CA LEU A 235 13.61 -0.36 23.67
C LEU A 235 13.17 0.53 24.83
N LEU A 236 11.88 0.51 25.16
CA LEU A 236 11.33 1.34 26.23
C LEU A 236 11.89 0.94 27.62
N ALA A 237 12.09 -0.36 27.88
CA ALA A 237 12.71 -0.82 29.12
C ALA A 237 14.18 -0.37 29.23
N ARG A 238 14.95 -0.46 28.13
CA ARG A 238 16.34 0.02 28.09
C ARG A 238 16.44 1.53 28.30
N ALA A 239 15.49 2.30 27.78
CA ALA A 239 15.40 3.73 28.01
C ALA A 239 14.89 4.11 29.41
N GLY A 240 14.54 3.13 30.27
CA GLY A 240 13.99 3.38 31.60
C GLY A 240 12.55 3.90 31.62
N ALA A 241 11.86 3.88 30.47
CA ALA A 241 10.46 4.30 30.35
C ALA A 241 9.49 3.25 30.90
N LEU A 242 9.91 1.98 30.94
CA LEU A 242 9.16 0.88 31.55
C LEU A 242 10.02 0.19 32.62
N PRO A 243 9.41 -0.31 33.72
CA PRO A 243 10.14 -1.03 34.77
C PRO A 243 10.72 -2.38 34.29
N GLY A 244 10.28 -2.84 33.13
CA GLY A 244 10.72 -4.06 32.44
C GLY A 244 9.90 -4.25 31.17
N ASN A 245 10.30 -5.20 30.31
CA ASN A 245 9.52 -5.51 29.11
C ASN A 245 8.19 -6.19 29.50
N PRO A 246 7.01 -5.61 29.16
CA PRO A 246 5.72 -6.19 29.52
C PRO A 246 5.37 -7.43 28.70
N VAL A 247 6.11 -7.72 27.63
CA VAL A 247 5.89 -8.86 26.74
C VAL A 247 7.02 -9.86 26.90
N SER A 248 6.69 -11.10 27.27
CA SER A 248 7.68 -12.17 27.37
C SER A 248 8.26 -12.53 26.00
N PRO A 249 9.56 -12.89 25.91
CA PRO A 249 10.16 -13.37 24.67
C PRO A 249 9.39 -14.59 24.14
N ALA A 250 9.37 -14.75 22.82
CA ALA A 250 8.71 -15.86 22.14
C ALA A 250 9.39 -17.20 22.43
#